data_AF-A0A081GJK5-F1
#
_entry.id   AF-A0A081GJK5-F1
#
_cell.length_a   1.000
_cell.length_b   1.000
_cell.length_c   1.000
_cell.angle_alpha   90.00
_cell.angle_beta   90.00
_cell.angle_gamma   90.00
#
_symmetry.space_group_name_H-M   'P 1'
#
loop_
_entity.id
_entity.type
_entity.pdbx_description
1 polymer ?
#
loop_
_entity_poly.entity_id
_entity_poly.type
_entity_poly.pdbx_seq_one_letter_code
_entity_poly.pdbx_strand_id
1 'polypeptide(L)'
;MLQLHPPRHAQGFVLPLAMGASMVLLLGSLSAHTAGLQLRLQGVREQQQRRAEDRLSSAAQELLAELNRNHPCLLALPLERWNGEGLVCASAQALANLQAGRVLGASFRLVGWRPDPTPAELLLELEGGACEPPRRGAFAVSLAAPQPPLQPQLRVSDVQLLGLRGVEP
;
A
#
# COMPACT_ATOMS: atom_id res chain seq x y z
N MET A 1 24.25 -73.25 -22.44
CA MET A 1 23.26 -72.51 -21.63
C MET A 1 23.77 -72.46 -20.20
N LEU A 2 24.25 -71.30 -19.74
CA LEU A 2 24.68 -71.08 -18.36
C LEU A 2 23.64 -70.16 -17.70
N GLN A 3 22.82 -70.73 -16.82
CA GLN A 3 21.91 -69.95 -15.97
C GLN A 3 22.71 -69.37 -14.80
N LEU A 4 22.81 -68.03 -14.77
CA LEU A 4 23.30 -67.28 -13.61
C LEU A 4 22.19 -67.21 -12.56
N HIS A 5 22.40 -67.87 -11.43
CA HIS A 5 21.61 -67.67 -10.22
C HIS A 5 22.05 -66.37 -9.52
N PRO A 6 21.12 -65.49 -9.11
CA PRO A 6 21.47 -64.33 -8.29
C PRO A 6 21.70 -64.75 -6.82
N PRO A 7 22.66 -64.12 -6.11
CA PRO A 7 22.96 -64.46 -4.71
C PRO A 7 21.85 -63.95 -3.77
N ARG A 8 21.33 -64.87 -2.95
CA ARG A 8 20.37 -64.63 -1.86
C ARG A 8 21.07 -64.22 -0.56
N HIS A 9 21.67 -63.02 -0.49
CA HIS A 9 22.16 -62.47 0.79
C HIS A 9 22.07 -60.94 0.82
N ALA A 10 20.86 -60.41 0.91
CA ALA A 10 20.62 -58.98 1.23
C ALA A 10 19.29 -58.76 1.96
N GLN A 11 18.69 -59.77 2.58
CA GLN A 11 17.31 -59.73 3.06
C GLN A 11 17.11 -58.99 4.41
N GLY A 12 18.18 -58.63 5.12
CA GLY A 12 18.09 -57.93 6.42
C GLY A 12 18.16 -56.40 6.37
N PHE A 13 18.69 -55.82 5.30
CA PHE A 13 18.92 -54.36 5.18
C PHE A 13 17.87 -53.63 4.33
N VAL A 14 17.01 -54.36 3.61
CA VAL A 14 16.02 -53.76 2.70
C VAL A 14 14.90 -53.05 3.46
N LEU A 15 14.47 -53.60 4.60
CA LEU A 15 13.38 -53.06 5.41
C LEU A 15 13.71 -51.68 6.02
N PRO A 16 14.85 -51.47 6.72
CA PRO A 16 15.20 -50.15 7.24
C PRO A 16 15.50 -49.12 6.13
N LEU A 17 16.02 -49.56 4.97
CA LEU A 17 16.21 -48.70 3.81
C LEU A 17 14.89 -48.21 3.21
N ALA A 18 13.90 -49.10 3.06
CA ALA A 18 12.57 -48.73 2.58
C ALA A 18 11.86 -47.77 3.55
N MET A 19 12.01 -47.98 4.86
CA MET A 19 11.49 -47.07 5.88
C MET A 19 12.16 -45.69 5.80
N GLY A 20 13.49 -45.63 5.69
CA GLY A 20 14.22 -44.37 5.55
C GLY A 20 13.84 -43.61 4.28
N ALA A 21 13.75 -44.31 3.14
CA ALA A 21 13.32 -43.71 1.87
C ALA A 21 11.88 -43.16 1.95
N SER A 22 10.97 -43.90 2.56
CA SER A 22 9.58 -43.45 2.75
C SER A 22 9.51 -42.24 3.67
N MET A 23 10.30 -42.20 4.74
CA MET A 23 10.35 -41.06 5.66
C MET A 23 10.89 -39.81 4.97
N VAL A 24 11.95 -39.94 4.16
CA VAL A 24 12.49 -38.84 3.35
C VAL A 24 11.47 -38.33 2.34
N LEU A 25 10.73 -39.23 1.68
CA LEU A 25 9.65 -38.83 0.75
C LEU A 25 8.51 -38.10 1.47
N LEU A 26 8.11 -38.57 2.66
CA LEU A 26 7.08 -37.90 3.47
C LEU A 26 7.54 -36.51 3.92
N LEU A 27 8.77 -36.39 4.43
CA LEU A 27 9.38 -35.11 4.82
C LEU A 27 9.47 -34.15 3.62
N GLY A 28 9.94 -34.64 2.46
CA GLY A 28 10.02 -33.85 1.23
C GLY A 28 8.65 -33.36 0.76
N SER A 29 7.62 -34.20 0.83
CA SER A 29 6.26 -33.81 0.47
C SER A 29 5.71 -32.73 1.41
N LEU A 30 5.91 -32.89 2.73
CA LEU A 30 5.47 -31.92 3.73
C LEU A 30 6.22 -30.58 3.56
N SER A 31 7.52 -30.60 3.29
CA SER A 31 8.31 -29.39 3.01
C SER A 31 7.83 -28.66 1.75
N ALA A 32 7.45 -29.38 0.70
CA ALA A 32 6.89 -28.76 -0.51
C ALA A 32 5.51 -28.14 -0.25
N HIS A 33 4.66 -28.82 0.54
CA HIS A 33 3.34 -28.31 0.92
C HIS A 33 3.43 -27.05 1.79
N THR A 34 4.33 -27.01 2.78
CA THR A 34 4.51 -25.83 3.63
C THR A 34 5.08 -24.64 2.85
N ALA A 35 6.05 -24.87 1.97
CA ALA A 35 6.59 -23.83 1.08
C ALA A 35 5.52 -23.25 0.15
N GLY A 36 4.67 -24.10 -0.43
CA GLY A 36 3.55 -23.64 -1.26
C GLY A 36 2.53 -22.78 -0.51
N LEU A 37 2.22 -23.13 0.74
CA LEU A 37 1.35 -22.32 1.61
C LEU A 37 2.00 -20.98 1.95
N GLN A 38 3.29 -20.97 2.29
CA GLN A 38 4.02 -19.73 2.59
C GLN A 38 4.02 -18.77 1.40
N LEU A 39 4.28 -19.25 0.18
CA LEU A 39 4.23 -18.44 -1.03
C LEU A 39 2.83 -17.85 -1.28
N ARG A 40 1.76 -18.61 -1.03
CA ARG A 40 0.39 -18.09 -1.15
C ARG A 40 0.11 -17.00 -0.12
N LEU A 41 0.53 -17.20 1.13
CA LEU A 41 0.35 -16.20 2.19
C LEU A 41 1.11 -14.91 1.87
N GLN A 42 2.33 -15.03 1.34
CA GLN A 42 3.10 -13.88 0.86
C GLN A 42 2.36 -13.16 -0.28
N GLY A 43 1.89 -13.89 -1.28
CA GLY A 43 1.13 -13.29 -2.39
C GLY A 43 -0.15 -12.57 -1.94
N VAL A 44 -0.88 -13.11 -0.97
CA VAL A 44 -2.06 -12.44 -0.39
C VAL A 44 -1.67 -11.13 0.30
N ARG A 45 -0.58 -11.14 1.08
CA ARG A 45 -0.09 -9.93 1.77
C ARG A 45 0.36 -8.85 0.79
N GLU A 46 1.12 -9.23 -0.24
CA GLU A 46 1.54 -8.31 -1.30
C GLU A 46 0.34 -7.72 -2.04
N GLN A 47 -0.66 -8.54 -2.36
CA GLN A 47 -1.87 -8.07 -3.02
C GLN A 47 -2.65 -7.09 -2.14
N GLN A 48 -2.77 -7.37 -0.83
CA GLN A 48 -3.40 -6.46 0.11
C GLN A 48 -2.66 -5.13 0.20
N GLN A 49 -1.32 -5.17 0.24
CA GLN A 49 -0.50 -3.97 0.26
C GLN A 49 -0.67 -3.12 -1.00
N ARG A 50 -0.59 -3.73 -2.19
CA ARG A 50 -0.81 -3.02 -3.46
C ARG A 50 -2.19 -2.38 -3.53
N ARG A 51 -3.24 -3.08 -3.10
CA ARG A 51 -4.61 -2.51 -3.05
C ARG A 51 -4.70 -1.30 -2.13
N ALA A 52 -3.99 -1.29 -1.01
CA ALA A 52 -3.95 -0.15 -0.13
C ALA A 52 -3.21 1.05 -0.75
N GLU A 53 -2.07 0.79 -1.40
CA GLU A 53 -1.31 1.81 -2.13
C GLU A 53 -2.15 2.42 -3.27
N ASP A 54 -2.85 1.61 -4.05
CA ASP A 54 -3.73 2.07 -5.14
C ASP A 54 -4.87 2.96 -4.62
N ARG A 55 -5.50 2.57 -3.50
CA ARG A 55 -6.56 3.37 -2.86
C ARG A 55 -6.03 4.69 -2.31
N LEU A 56 -4.86 4.67 -1.66
CA LEU A 56 -4.21 5.88 -1.16
C LEU A 56 -3.83 6.82 -2.31
N SER A 57 -3.23 6.30 -3.37
CA SER A 57 -2.88 7.08 -4.57
C SER A 57 -4.11 7.68 -5.23
N SER A 58 -5.21 6.91 -5.32
CA SER A 58 -6.48 7.41 -5.86
C SER A 58 -7.06 8.52 -4.97
N ALA A 59 -7.03 8.35 -3.63
CA ALA A 59 -7.46 9.38 -2.68
C ALA A 59 -6.65 10.67 -2.85
N ALA A 60 -5.33 10.56 -2.96
CA ALA A 60 -4.44 11.70 -3.15
C ALA A 60 -4.74 12.44 -4.45
N GLN A 61 -4.90 11.71 -5.56
CA GLN A 61 -5.23 12.30 -6.85
C GLN A 61 -6.58 12.99 -6.85
N GLU A 62 -7.61 12.36 -6.27
CA GLU A 62 -8.96 12.94 -6.19
C GLU A 62 -8.99 14.19 -5.31
N LEU A 63 -8.39 14.12 -4.11
CA LEU A 63 -8.25 15.24 -3.20
C LEU A 63 -7.50 16.42 -3.85
N LEU A 64 -6.36 16.16 -4.47
CA LEU A 64 -5.55 17.20 -5.11
C LEU A 64 -6.25 17.76 -6.35
N ALA A 65 -7.00 16.94 -7.10
CA ALA A 65 -7.79 17.42 -8.22
C ALA A 65 -8.97 18.30 -7.76
N GLU A 66 -9.55 18.02 -6.60
CA GLU A 66 -10.60 18.85 -5.99
C GLU A 66 -10.03 20.17 -5.47
N LEU A 67 -8.90 20.13 -4.75
CA LEU A 67 -8.17 21.32 -4.30
C LEU A 67 -7.78 22.21 -5.48
N ASN A 68 -7.21 21.63 -6.54
CA ASN A 68 -6.74 22.37 -7.71
C ASN A 68 -7.88 22.98 -8.55
N ARG A 69 -9.10 22.40 -8.50
CA ARG A 69 -10.26 22.88 -9.28
C ARG A 69 -11.09 23.90 -8.52
N ASN A 70 -11.43 23.59 -7.26
CA ASN A 70 -12.45 24.33 -6.53
C ASN A 70 -11.86 25.19 -5.40
N HIS A 71 -10.71 24.79 -4.84
CA HIS A 71 -10.12 25.45 -3.67
C HIS A 71 -8.61 25.70 -3.81
N PRO A 72 -8.14 26.34 -4.90
CA PRO A 72 -6.71 26.49 -5.20
C PRO A 72 -5.98 27.34 -4.14
N CYS A 73 -6.69 28.19 -3.40
CA CYS A 73 -6.14 28.93 -2.27
C CYS A 73 -5.69 28.04 -1.10
N LEU A 74 -6.26 26.84 -0.93
CA LEU A 74 -5.83 25.88 0.10
C LEU A 74 -4.50 25.22 -0.25
N LEU A 75 -4.12 25.16 -1.53
CA LEU A 75 -2.84 24.56 -1.95
C LEU A 75 -1.63 25.30 -1.37
N ALA A 76 -1.74 26.61 -1.14
CA ALA A 76 -0.66 27.41 -0.55
C ALA A 76 -0.67 27.42 0.98
N LEU A 77 -1.68 26.83 1.62
CA LEU A 77 -1.90 26.90 3.06
C LEU A 77 -1.68 25.54 3.71
N PRO A 78 -0.91 25.44 4.80
CA PRO A 78 -0.80 24.20 5.56
C PRO A 78 -2.14 23.85 6.22
N LEU A 79 -2.39 22.56 6.46
CA LEU A 79 -3.67 22.04 6.95
C LEU A 79 -4.17 22.76 8.22
N GLU A 80 -3.25 23.13 9.11
CA GLU A 80 -3.54 23.80 10.38
C GLU A 80 -4.18 25.18 10.19
N ARG A 81 -3.99 25.80 9.02
CA ARG A 81 -4.54 27.12 8.69
C ARG A 81 -5.84 27.07 7.88
N TRP A 82 -6.31 25.88 7.52
CA TRP A 82 -7.55 25.74 6.73
C TRP A 82 -8.81 26.21 7.46
N ASN A 83 -8.83 26.10 8.79
CA ASN A 83 -9.92 26.53 9.66
C ASN A 83 -9.69 27.94 10.27
N GLY A 84 -8.78 28.74 9.71
CA GLY A 84 -8.50 30.09 10.21
C GLY A 84 -9.69 31.03 10.06
N GLU A 85 -9.98 31.81 11.10
CA GLU A 85 -10.99 32.89 11.04
C GLU A 85 -10.65 33.86 9.88
N GLY A 86 -11.63 34.11 9.01
CA GLY A 86 -11.48 34.99 7.85
C GLY A 86 -11.02 34.32 6.55
N LEU A 87 -10.76 33.01 6.54
CA LEU A 87 -10.45 32.29 5.31
C LEU A 87 -11.72 31.98 4.49
N VAL A 88 -11.97 32.74 3.42
CA VAL A 88 -13.15 32.57 2.52
C VAL A 88 -12.87 31.55 1.40
N CYS A 89 -11.89 30.65 1.59
CA CYS A 89 -11.42 29.77 0.52
C CYS A 89 -12.36 28.56 0.25
N ALA A 90 -13.02 28.06 1.29
CA ALA A 90 -13.96 26.95 1.22
C ALA A 90 -15.06 27.11 2.29
N SER A 91 -16.24 26.55 2.06
CA SER A 91 -17.25 26.44 3.11
C SER A 91 -16.82 25.40 4.15
N ALA A 92 -17.34 25.49 5.38
CA ALA A 92 -17.05 24.49 6.43
C ALA A 92 -17.39 23.06 5.98
N GLN A 93 -18.48 22.88 5.21
CA GLN A 93 -18.85 21.58 4.65
C GLN A 93 -17.87 21.09 3.58
N ALA A 94 -17.42 21.97 2.69
CA ALA A 94 -16.42 21.61 1.68
C ALA A 94 -15.10 21.21 2.34
N LEU A 95 -14.71 21.94 3.40
CA LEU A 95 -13.51 21.61 4.17
C LEU A 95 -13.62 20.26 4.88
N ALA A 96 -14.78 19.95 5.46
CA ALA A 96 -15.04 18.64 6.06
C ALA A 96 -14.91 17.51 5.02
N ASN A 97 -15.43 17.71 3.80
CA ASN A 97 -15.33 16.73 2.71
C ASN A 97 -13.89 16.56 2.19
N LEU A 98 -13.07 17.61 2.22
CA LEU A 98 -11.64 17.54 1.89
C LEU A 98 -10.84 16.85 3.00
N GLN A 99 -11.21 17.05 4.26
CA GLN A 99 -10.51 16.45 5.40
C GLN A 99 -10.86 14.98 5.59
N ALA A 100 -12.07 14.56 5.24
CA ALA A 100 -12.50 13.18 5.29
C ALA A 100 -13.45 12.88 4.14
N GLY A 101 -13.15 11.81 3.40
CA GLY A 101 -13.90 11.43 2.21
C GLY A 101 -13.90 9.94 1.99
N ARG A 102 -14.41 9.51 0.83
CA ARG A 102 -14.40 8.10 0.41
C ARG A 102 -13.92 7.99 -1.02
N VAL A 103 -13.01 7.05 -1.27
CA VAL A 103 -12.52 6.71 -2.61
C VAL A 103 -12.50 5.19 -2.78
N LEU A 104 -12.95 4.68 -3.92
CA LEU A 104 -12.97 3.24 -4.22
C LEU A 104 -13.57 2.36 -3.09
N GLY A 105 -14.58 2.89 -2.39
CA GLY A 105 -15.26 2.21 -1.28
C GLY A 105 -14.51 2.20 0.06
N ALA A 106 -13.36 2.87 0.17
CA ALA A 106 -12.62 3.06 1.42
C ALA A 106 -12.74 4.50 1.91
N SER A 107 -12.95 4.68 3.22
CA SER A 107 -12.87 6.01 3.84
C SER A 107 -11.40 6.43 3.93
N PHE A 108 -11.13 7.69 3.63
CA PHE A 108 -9.83 8.30 3.86
C PHE A 108 -9.96 9.54 4.75
N ARG A 109 -8.87 9.87 5.42
CA ARG A 109 -8.69 11.09 6.20
C ARG A 109 -7.41 11.80 5.81
N LEU A 110 -7.49 13.10 5.61
CA LEU A 110 -6.34 13.98 5.48
C LEU A 110 -5.71 14.18 6.86
N VAL A 111 -4.50 13.67 7.03
CA VAL A 111 -3.75 13.75 8.30
C VAL A 111 -2.84 14.97 8.30
N GLY A 112 -2.28 15.32 7.16
CA GLY A 112 -1.36 16.44 7.05
C GLY A 112 -1.25 16.94 5.62
N TRP A 113 -1.13 18.25 5.49
CA TRP A 113 -0.82 18.92 4.24
C TRP A 113 0.18 20.04 4.54
N ARG A 114 1.36 19.95 3.94
CA ARG A 114 2.47 20.89 4.12
C ARG A 114 2.96 21.36 2.76
N PRO A 115 2.58 22.58 2.33
CA PRO A 115 3.07 23.14 1.07
C PRO A 115 4.57 23.50 1.10
N ASP A 116 5.17 23.60 2.29
CA ASP A 116 6.61 23.75 2.53
C ASP A 116 7.21 22.45 3.10
N PRO A 117 8.35 21.92 2.60
CA PRO A 117 9.24 22.39 1.52
C PRO A 117 9.18 21.52 0.25
N THR A 118 9.37 22.11 -0.93
CA THR A 118 9.33 21.46 -2.27
C THR A 118 10.09 20.12 -2.37
N PRO A 119 9.42 19.01 -2.76
CA PRO A 119 7.99 18.88 -3.05
C PRO A 119 7.12 18.88 -1.78
N ALA A 120 5.95 19.50 -1.84
CA ALA A 120 5.00 19.58 -0.73
C ALA A 120 4.63 18.18 -0.21
N GLU A 121 4.43 18.05 1.10
CA GLU A 121 4.09 16.76 1.73
C GLU A 121 2.58 16.65 1.97
N LEU A 122 1.99 15.58 1.43
CA LEU A 122 0.61 15.19 1.70
C LEU A 122 0.61 13.87 2.49
N LEU A 123 -0.10 13.84 3.61
CA LEU A 123 -0.28 12.66 4.45
C LEU A 123 -1.76 12.28 4.47
N LEU A 124 -2.05 11.09 3.96
CA LEU A 124 -3.39 10.50 4.00
C LEU A 124 -3.40 9.26 4.86
N GLU A 125 -4.54 8.97 5.46
CA GLU A 125 -4.82 7.73 6.16
C GLU A 125 -6.05 7.08 5.57
N LEU A 126 -5.97 5.79 5.23
CA LEU A 126 -7.13 4.96 5.00
C LEU A 126 -7.63 4.42 6.33
N GLU A 127 -8.94 4.53 6.54
CA GLU A 127 -9.60 3.90 7.67
C GLU A 127 -9.47 2.38 7.54
N GLY A 128 -9.11 1.74 8.65
CA GLY A 128 -8.99 0.29 8.71
C GLY A 128 -10.35 -0.39 8.53
N GLY A 129 -10.36 -1.52 7.83
CA GLY A 129 -11.51 -2.42 7.85
C GLY A 129 -11.59 -3.17 9.18
N ALA A 130 -12.67 -3.91 9.42
CA ALA A 130 -12.87 -4.70 10.64
C ALA A 130 -11.71 -5.67 10.98
N CYS A 131 -10.89 -6.04 10.00
CA CYS A 131 -9.74 -6.92 10.16
C CYS A 131 -8.43 -6.32 9.61
N GLU A 132 -8.41 -5.04 9.23
CA GLU A 132 -7.24 -4.40 8.63
C GLU A 132 -6.87 -3.14 9.42
N PRO A 133 -5.60 -2.98 9.84
CA PRO A 133 -5.20 -1.76 10.53
C PRO A 133 -5.31 -0.55 9.61
N PRO A 134 -5.47 0.67 10.16
CA PRO A 134 -5.41 1.88 9.36
C PRO A 134 -4.03 1.99 8.71
N ARG A 135 -3.98 2.46 7.46
CA ARG A 135 -2.74 2.60 6.70
C ARG A 135 -2.54 4.06 6.33
N ARG A 136 -1.34 4.59 6.55
CA ARG A 136 -1.00 5.95 6.12
C ARG A 136 -0.14 5.93 4.87
N GLY A 137 -0.39 6.84 3.95
CA GLY A 137 0.45 7.10 2.78
C GLY A 137 1.05 8.49 2.88
N ALA A 138 2.35 8.60 2.62
CA ALA A 138 3.01 9.88 2.44
C ALA A 138 3.26 10.14 0.96
N PHE A 139 2.97 11.36 0.52
CA PHE A 139 3.05 11.77 -0.87
C PHE A 139 3.89 13.04 -1.00
N ALA A 140 4.76 13.05 -2.01
CA ALA A 140 5.39 14.25 -2.51
C ALA A 140 4.51 14.86 -3.60
N VAL A 141 4.18 16.14 -3.47
CA VAL A 141 3.33 16.89 -4.38
C VAL A 141 4.14 18.03 -4.98
N SER A 142 4.34 17.97 -6.29
CA SER A 142 4.98 19.05 -7.02
C SER A 142 3.97 20.15 -7.31
N LEU A 143 4.30 21.38 -6.92
CA LEU A 143 3.47 22.55 -7.10
C LEU A 143 4.14 23.47 -8.14
N ALA A 144 3.45 23.73 -9.25
CA ALA A 144 3.89 24.69 -10.24
C ALA A 144 3.64 26.12 -9.72
N ALA A 145 4.69 26.94 -9.74
CA ALA A 145 4.61 28.34 -9.35
C ALA A 145 3.65 29.12 -10.29
N PRO A 146 2.93 30.13 -9.78
CA PRO A 146 2.09 30.98 -10.62
C PRO A 146 2.93 31.68 -11.69
N GLN A 147 2.49 31.62 -12.96
CA GLN A 147 3.12 32.29 -14.10
C GLN A 147 2.13 33.25 -14.78
N PRO A 148 2.16 34.55 -14.43
CA PRO A 148 1.37 35.57 -15.12
C PRO A 148 1.86 35.76 -16.57
N PRO A 149 0.99 36.03 -17.56
CA PRO A 149 -0.47 36.21 -17.47
C PRO A 149 -1.28 34.90 -17.63
N LEU A 150 -0.63 33.77 -17.90
CA LEU A 150 -1.28 32.52 -18.30
C LEU A 150 -1.87 31.72 -17.12
N GLN A 151 -1.23 31.79 -15.95
CA GLN A 151 -1.57 30.98 -14.77
C GLN A 151 -1.34 31.77 -13.47
N PRO A 152 -2.34 32.50 -12.97
CA PRO A 152 -2.19 33.33 -11.76
C PRO A 152 -2.21 32.54 -10.44
N GLN A 153 -2.42 31.22 -10.47
CA GLN A 153 -2.61 30.39 -9.27
C GLN A 153 -1.66 29.19 -9.24
N LEU A 154 -1.35 28.74 -8.02
CA LEU A 154 -0.54 27.54 -7.76
C LEU A 154 -1.29 26.31 -8.28
N ARG A 155 -0.59 25.40 -8.98
CA ARG A 155 -1.20 24.17 -9.51
C ARG A 155 -0.43 22.94 -9.12
N VAL A 156 -1.15 21.84 -8.92
CA VAL A 156 -0.55 20.52 -8.78
C VAL A 156 -0.03 20.07 -10.15
N SER A 157 1.27 19.79 -10.24
CA SER A 157 1.91 19.29 -11.48
C SER A 157 2.14 17.79 -11.46
N ASP A 158 2.56 17.25 -10.31
CA ASP A 158 2.87 15.83 -10.14
C ASP A 158 2.61 15.37 -8.70
N VAL A 159 2.34 14.08 -8.52
CA VAL A 159 2.06 13.45 -7.24
C VAL A 159 2.75 12.09 -7.19
N GLN A 160 3.63 11.90 -6.22
CA GLN A 160 4.40 10.68 -6.03
C GLN A 160 4.17 10.10 -4.65
N LEU A 161 3.80 8.82 -4.57
CA LEU A 161 3.76 8.08 -3.32
C LEU A 161 5.21 7.83 -2.83
N LEU A 162 5.54 8.35 -1.64
CA LEU A 162 6.84 8.15 -0.98
C LEU A 162 6.89 6.81 -0.23
N GLY A 163 5.72 6.28 0.14
CA GLY A 163 5.58 4.99 0.80
C GLY A 163 4.47 4.98 1.83
N LEU A 164 4.19 3.78 2.34
CA LEU A 164 3.29 3.59 3.46
C LEU A 164 4.01 3.93 4.78
N ARG A 165 3.39 4.77 5.60
CA ARG A 165 3.84 5.09 6.97
C ARG A 165 2.93 4.40 7.99
N GLY A 166 3.49 3.94 9.10
CA GLY A 166 2.71 3.33 10.20
C GLY A 166 2.41 1.83 10.04
N VAL A 167 3.19 1.11 9.23
CA VAL A 167 3.24 -0.35 9.30
C VAL A 167 4.30 -0.71 10.34
N GLU A 168 3.95 -0.72 11.63
CA GLU A 168 4.70 -1.56 12.56
C GLU A 168 4.38 -3.03 12.21
N PRO A 169 5.39 -3.92 12.19
CA PRO A 169 5.22 -5.33 11.86
C PRO A 169 4.34 -6.10 12.86
#